data_AF-A0A929ZRV6-F1
#
_entry.id   AF-A0A929ZRV6-F1
#
_cell.length_a   1.000
_cell.length_b   1.000
_cell.length_c   1.000
_cell.angle_alpha   90.00
_cell.angle_beta   90.00
_cell.angle_gamma   90.00
#
_symmetry.space_group_name_H-M   'P 1'
#
loop_
_entity.id
_entity.type
_entity.pdbx_description
1 polymer ?
#
loop_
_entity_poly.entity_id
_entity_poly.type
_entity_poly.pdbx_seq_one_letter_code
_entity_poly.pdbx_strand_id
1 'polypeptide(L)'
;MKEELEKIQEFLEIDVSENPEELIERIKTLNVYMARSGRMLAEAKQRLREKKTSEISKTILEIAKQNFLSAKAQNALVDSIAQEENFLVDWAERINKSCTHQVDALRSLLSYEKEQLRLTQ
;
A
#
# COMPACT_ATOMS: atom_id res chain seq x y z
N MET A 1 8.38 -3.60 -8.73
CA MET A 1 7.49 -2.98 -7.72
C MET A 1 6.07 -2.91 -8.24
N LYS A 2 5.76 -2.11 -9.28
CA LYS A 2 4.41 -2.04 -9.87
C LYS A 2 3.82 -3.41 -10.20
N GLU A 3 4.57 -4.25 -10.90
CA GLU A 3 4.13 -5.62 -11.24
C GLU A 3 3.82 -6.49 -10.02
N GLU A 4 4.55 -6.36 -8.91
CA GLU A 4 4.27 -7.13 -7.69
C GLU A 4 3.07 -6.54 -6.94
N LEU A 5 2.94 -5.21 -6.90
CA LEU A 5 1.75 -4.55 -6.34
C LEU A 5 0.49 -4.94 -7.12
N GLU A 6 0.55 -4.99 -8.44
CA GLU A 6 -0.56 -5.43 -9.30
C GLU A 6 -0.97 -6.88 -8.98
N LYS A 7 -0.01 -7.80 -8.90
CA LYS A 7 -0.30 -9.20 -8.54
C LYS A 7 -0.97 -9.33 -7.18
N ILE A 8 -0.56 -8.51 -6.21
CA ILE A 8 -1.19 -8.51 -4.88
C ILE A 8 -2.60 -7.90 -4.98
N GLN A 9 -2.77 -6.82 -5.74
CA GLN A 9 -4.07 -6.18 -5.97
C GLN A 9 -5.06 -7.17 -6.58
N GLU A 10 -4.68 -7.85 -7.66
CA GLU A 10 -5.49 -8.88 -8.32
C GLU A 10 -5.92 -9.97 -7.32
N PHE A 11 -5.01 -10.43 -6.46
CA PHE A 11 -5.35 -11.41 -5.42
C PHE A 11 -6.32 -10.87 -4.35
N LEU A 12 -6.14 -9.61 -3.95
CA LEU A 12 -7.00 -8.95 -2.96
C LEU A 12 -8.43 -8.75 -3.47
N GLU A 13 -8.61 -8.66 -4.78
CA GLU A 13 -9.90 -8.50 -5.47
C GLU A 13 -10.65 -9.82 -5.71
N ILE A 14 -10.02 -10.97 -5.42
CA ILE A 14 -10.69 -12.28 -5.47
C ILE A 14 -11.62 -12.44 -4.28
N ASP A 15 -12.87 -12.84 -4.55
CA ASP A 15 -13.86 -13.19 -3.53
C ASP A 15 -13.37 -14.29 -2.58
N VAL A 16 -13.79 -14.18 -1.32
CA VAL A 16 -13.40 -15.12 -0.27
C VAL A 16 -14.31 -16.36 -0.30
N SER A 17 -13.72 -17.54 -0.17
CA SER A 17 -14.42 -18.82 -0.08
C SER A 17 -15.10 -19.02 1.27
N GLU A 18 -16.14 -19.86 1.32
CA GLU A 18 -16.78 -20.31 2.57
C GLU A 18 -16.04 -21.50 3.21
N ASN A 19 -15.11 -22.14 2.51
CA ASN A 19 -14.38 -23.30 3.01
C ASN A 19 -13.30 -22.87 4.04
N PRO A 20 -13.34 -23.37 5.30
CA PRO A 20 -12.35 -23.03 6.32
C PRO A 20 -10.90 -23.32 5.94
N GLU A 21 -10.64 -24.36 5.16
CA GLU A 21 -9.27 -24.70 4.70
C GLU A 21 -8.74 -23.63 3.74
N GLU A 22 -9.59 -23.15 2.82
CA GLU A 22 -9.25 -22.09 1.88
C GLU A 22 -9.07 -20.73 2.58
N LEU A 23 -9.86 -20.46 3.64
CA LEU A 23 -9.65 -19.29 4.49
C LEU A 23 -8.26 -19.29 5.14
N ILE A 24 -7.81 -20.45 5.64
CA ILE A 24 -6.49 -20.60 6.26
C ILE A 24 -5.38 -20.39 5.22
N GLU A 25 -5.49 -20.98 4.03
CA GLU A 25 -4.51 -20.79 2.95
C GLU A 25 -4.47 -19.33 2.46
N ARG A 26 -5.64 -18.67 2.39
CA ARG A 26 -5.72 -17.24 2.07
C ARG A 26 -4.99 -16.40 3.11
N ILE A 27 -5.17 -16.67 4.42
CA ILE A 27 -4.45 -15.97 5.51
C ILE A 27 -2.93 -16.14 5.36
N LYS A 28 -2.44 -17.35 5.06
CA LYS A 28 -1.01 -17.60 4.85
C LYS A 28 -0.46 -16.75 3.71
N THR A 29 -1.17 -16.71 2.59
CA THR A 29 -0.79 -15.89 1.43
C THR A 29 -0.81 -14.39 1.76
N LEU A 30 -1.87 -13.90 2.41
CA LEU A 30 -1.98 -12.50 2.82
C LEU A 30 -0.85 -12.06 3.75
N ASN A 31 -0.41 -12.91 4.69
CA ASN A 31 0.72 -12.59 5.57
C ASN A 31 2.03 -12.37 4.78
N VAL A 32 2.27 -13.18 3.75
CA VAL A 32 3.44 -13.00 2.86
C VAL A 32 3.31 -11.70 2.08
N TYR A 33 2.14 -11.43 1.50
CA TYR A 33 1.89 -10.19 0.76
C TYR A 33 1.95 -8.95 1.64
N MET A 34 1.51 -9.02 2.89
CA MET A 34 1.66 -7.95 3.88
C MET A 34 3.14 -7.64 4.14
N ALA A 35 3.98 -8.65 4.34
CA ALA A 35 5.43 -8.42 4.52
C ALA A 35 6.08 -7.83 3.27
N ARG A 36 5.75 -8.33 2.07
CA ARG A 36 6.29 -7.84 0.80
C ARG A 36 5.86 -6.40 0.50
N SER A 37 4.57 -6.10 0.64
CA SER A 37 4.01 -4.74 0.46
C SER A 37 4.56 -3.75 1.48
N GLY A 38 4.81 -4.17 2.73
CA GLY A 38 5.47 -3.35 3.74
C GLY A 38 6.88 -2.93 3.33
N ARG A 39 7.67 -3.86 2.76
CA ARG A 39 8.98 -3.53 2.18
C ARG A 39 8.85 -2.59 0.98
N MET A 40 7.91 -2.87 0.07
CA MET A 40 7.68 -2.01 -1.11
C MET A 40 7.25 -0.59 -0.72
N LEU A 41 6.45 -0.42 0.33
CA LEU A 41 6.09 0.89 0.87
C LEU A 41 7.32 1.65 1.38
N ALA A 42 8.25 0.98 2.06
CA ALA A 42 9.49 1.60 2.50
C ALA A 42 10.35 2.05 1.31
N GLU A 43 10.47 1.19 0.29
CA GLU A 43 11.20 1.50 -0.94
C GLU A 43 10.53 2.65 -1.73
N ALA A 44 9.20 2.69 -1.82
CA ALA A 44 8.46 3.77 -2.46
C ALA A 44 8.66 5.12 -1.74
N LYS A 45 8.61 5.10 -0.39
CA LYS A 45 8.89 6.29 0.43
C LYS A 45 10.33 6.78 0.26
N GLN A 46 11.29 5.87 0.09
CA GLN A 46 12.67 6.23 -0.20
C GLN A 46 12.78 6.91 -1.58
N ARG A 47 12.20 6.30 -2.63
CA ARG A 47 12.20 6.87 -3.99
C ARG A 47 11.57 8.26 -4.03
N LEU A 48 10.44 8.44 -3.34
CA LEU A 48 9.78 9.74 -3.22
C LEU A 48 10.71 10.80 -2.61
N ARG A 49 11.45 10.46 -1.55
CA ARG A 49 12.41 11.37 -0.92
C ARG A 49 13.56 11.70 -1.87
N GLU A 50 14.12 10.70 -2.55
CA GLU A 50 15.20 10.89 -3.53
C GLU A 50 14.75 11.79 -4.69
N LYS A 51 13.55 11.56 -5.23
CA LYS A 51 12.96 12.40 -6.28
C LYS A 51 12.76 13.83 -5.80
N LYS A 52 12.11 14.00 -4.64
CA LYS A 52 11.92 15.33 -4.03
C LYS A 52 13.25 16.03 -3.83
N THR A 53 14.28 15.39 -3.28
CA THR A 53 15.60 16.01 -3.11
C THR A 53 16.23 16.40 -4.45
N SER A 54 16.22 15.53 -5.45
CA SER A 54 16.80 15.83 -6.78
C SER A 54 16.11 17.00 -7.46
N GLU A 55 14.78 17.04 -7.41
CA GLU A 55 13.97 18.06 -8.07
C GLU A 55 13.94 19.36 -7.29
N ILE A 56 13.93 19.31 -5.94
CA ILE A 56 14.11 20.49 -5.08
C ILE A 56 15.45 21.15 -5.40
N SER A 57 16.55 20.41 -5.56
CA SER A 57 17.84 21.01 -5.90
C SER A 57 17.83 21.76 -7.24
N LYS A 58 17.09 21.28 -8.25
CA LYS A 58 16.97 21.93 -9.56
C LYS A 58 15.95 23.08 -9.55
N THR A 59 14.78 22.83 -8.97
CA THR A 59 13.63 23.73 -8.95
C THR A 59 13.84 24.89 -7.97
N ILE A 60 14.48 24.68 -6.81
CA ILE A 60 14.86 25.79 -5.92
C ILE A 60 15.91 26.69 -6.60
N LEU A 61 16.84 26.18 -7.41
CA LEU A 61 17.76 27.05 -8.13
C LEU A 61 17.06 27.97 -9.14
N GLU A 62 15.94 27.55 -9.71
CA GLU A 62 15.10 28.39 -10.59
C GLU A 62 14.12 29.27 -9.80
N ILE A 63 13.47 28.77 -8.76
CA ILE A 63 12.49 29.51 -7.94
C ILE A 63 13.17 30.51 -7.00
N ALA A 64 14.33 30.19 -6.40
CA ALA A 64 15.11 31.12 -5.59
C ALA A 64 15.67 32.28 -6.44
N LYS A 65 15.89 32.06 -7.74
CA LYS A 65 16.16 33.16 -8.70
C LYS A 65 14.92 34.01 -8.97
N GLN A 66 13.72 33.49 -8.71
CA GLN A 66 12.44 34.14 -9.02
C GLN A 66 11.64 34.63 -7.81
N ASN A 67 11.98 34.36 -6.54
CA ASN A 67 11.48 35.00 -5.30
C ASN A 67 9.97 35.38 -5.14
N PHE A 68 9.03 34.86 -5.95
CA PHE A 68 7.62 35.30 -5.95
C PHE A 68 6.60 34.25 -5.44
N LEU A 69 7.02 33.04 -5.08
CA LEU A 69 6.08 31.96 -4.69
C LEU A 69 6.07 31.68 -3.19
N SER A 70 4.87 31.49 -2.63
CA SER A 70 4.70 31.05 -1.24
C SER A 70 5.21 29.62 -1.02
N ALA A 71 5.63 29.27 0.20
CA ALA A 71 6.08 27.92 0.54
C ALA A 71 5.05 26.83 0.20
N LYS A 72 3.75 27.13 0.32
CA LYS A 72 2.67 26.23 -0.07
C LYS A 72 2.65 25.98 -1.58
N ALA A 73 2.81 27.03 -2.39
CA ALA A 73 2.87 26.90 -3.84
C ALA A 73 4.12 26.13 -4.29
N GLN A 74 5.26 26.37 -3.62
CA GLN A 74 6.50 25.63 -3.88
C GLN A 74 6.35 24.13 -3.58
N ASN A 75 5.75 23.77 -2.44
CA ASN A 75 5.50 22.36 -2.10
C ASN A 75 4.53 21.68 -3.08
N ALA A 76 3.47 22.38 -3.51
CA ALA A 76 2.54 21.85 -4.50
C ALA A 76 3.22 21.57 -5.85
N LEU A 77 4.18 22.39 -6.26
CA LEU A 77 4.98 22.15 -7.47
C LEU A 77 5.88 20.92 -7.31
N VAL A 78 6.57 20.80 -6.18
CA VAL A 78 7.41 19.63 -5.87
C VAL A 78 6.58 18.34 -5.83
N ASP A 79 5.39 18.39 -5.24
CA ASP A 79 4.46 17.24 -5.19
C ASP A 79 3.93 16.87 -6.57
N SER A 80 3.67 17.86 -7.43
CA SER A 80 3.28 17.64 -8.84
C SER A 80 4.39 16.95 -9.62
N ILE A 81 5.65 17.33 -9.42
CA ILE A 81 6.79 16.70 -10.10
C ILE A 81 6.99 15.24 -9.62
N ALA A 82 6.69 14.96 -8.36
CA ALA A 82 6.82 13.63 -7.76
C ALA A 82 5.50 12.82 -7.77
N GLN A 83 4.60 13.11 -8.71
CA GLN A 83 3.26 12.50 -8.76
C GLN A 83 3.32 10.97 -8.82
N GLU A 84 4.23 10.40 -9.62
CA GLU A 84 4.36 8.95 -9.76
C GLU A 84 4.84 8.29 -8.46
N GLU A 85 5.84 8.88 -7.79
CA GLU A 85 6.33 8.37 -6.53
C GLU A 85 5.29 8.50 -5.42
N ASN A 86 4.52 9.59 -5.39
CA ASN A 86 3.40 9.76 -4.47
C ASN A 86 2.35 8.65 -4.70
N PHE A 87 1.95 8.41 -5.96
CA PHE A 87 1.03 7.34 -6.31
C PHE A 87 1.52 5.96 -5.83
N LEU A 88 2.81 5.65 -6.02
CA LEU A 88 3.38 4.38 -5.58
C LEU A 88 3.36 4.21 -4.06
N VAL A 89 3.62 5.28 -3.30
CA VAL A 89 3.53 5.27 -1.84
C VAL A 89 2.10 4.98 -1.40
N ASP A 90 1.14 5.71 -1.95
CA ASP A 90 -0.27 5.56 -1.58
C ASP A 90 -0.77 4.16 -1.94
N TRP A 91 -0.43 3.66 -3.12
CA TRP A 91 -0.87 2.34 -3.57
C TRP A 91 -0.28 1.21 -2.71
N ALA A 92 1.02 1.25 -2.44
CA ALA A 92 1.66 0.26 -1.57
C ALA A 92 1.10 0.30 -0.14
N GLU A 93 0.78 1.50 0.38
CA GLU A 93 0.16 1.65 1.70
C GLU A 93 -1.26 1.06 1.72
N ARG A 94 -2.06 1.31 0.68
CA ARG A 94 -3.42 0.78 0.58
C ARG A 94 -3.43 -0.74 0.47
N ILE A 95 -2.57 -1.31 -0.38
CA ILE A 95 -2.41 -2.77 -0.49
C ILE A 95 -2.04 -3.37 0.87
N ASN A 96 -1.04 -2.79 1.56
CA ASN A 96 -0.59 -3.31 2.85
C ASN A 96 -1.70 -3.30 3.90
N LYS A 97 -2.46 -2.20 3.98
CA LYS A 97 -3.63 -2.08 4.87
C LYS A 97 -4.73 -3.07 4.53
N SER A 98 -5.03 -3.26 3.24
CA SER A 98 -6.01 -4.24 2.78
C SER A 98 -5.63 -5.66 3.22
N CYS A 99 -4.34 -6.04 3.14
CA CYS A 99 -3.89 -7.34 3.65
C CYS A 99 -4.21 -7.51 5.14
N THR A 100 -3.88 -6.51 5.98
CA THR A 100 -4.19 -6.53 7.41
C THR A 100 -5.68 -6.70 7.67
N HIS A 101 -6.51 -5.88 7.03
CA HIS A 101 -7.96 -5.90 7.23
C HIS A 101 -8.61 -7.20 6.74
N GLN A 102 -8.15 -7.75 5.60
CA GLN A 102 -8.63 -9.05 5.14
C GLN A 102 -8.23 -10.16 6.11
N VAL A 103 -6.99 -10.18 6.62
CA VAL A 103 -6.58 -11.18 7.62
C VAL A 103 -7.45 -11.13 8.87
N ASP A 104 -7.81 -9.94 9.36
CA ASP A 104 -8.68 -9.80 10.53
C ASP A 104 -10.11 -10.28 10.24
N ALA A 105 -10.67 -9.94 9.07
CA ALA A 105 -11.99 -10.43 8.66
C ALA A 105 -12.03 -11.96 8.54
N LEU A 106 -10.99 -12.57 7.94
CA LEU A 106 -10.89 -14.02 7.78
C LEU A 106 -10.77 -14.74 9.14
N ARG A 107 -10.07 -14.16 10.12
CA ARG A 107 -10.03 -14.70 11.50
C ARG A 107 -11.42 -14.69 12.15
N SER A 108 -12.22 -13.64 11.93
CA SER A 108 -13.60 -13.59 12.42
C SER A 108 -14.48 -14.66 11.76
N LEU A 109 -14.36 -14.86 10.45
CA LEU A 109 -15.08 -15.91 9.72
C LEU A 109 -14.72 -17.31 10.24
N LEU A 110 -13.43 -17.62 10.39
CA LEU A 110 -12.99 -18.90 10.97
C LEU A 110 -13.51 -19.12 12.40
N SER A 111 -13.58 -18.06 13.20
CA SER A 111 -14.17 -18.16 14.55
C SER A 111 -15.67 -18.44 14.50
N TYR A 112 -16.39 -17.86 13.55
CA TYR A 112 -17.81 -18.13 13.34
C TYR A 112 -18.04 -19.59 12.92
N GLU A 113 -17.30 -20.08 11.93
CA GLU A 113 -17.39 -21.47 11.45
C GLU A 113 -17.09 -22.48 12.56
N LYS A 114 -16.06 -22.23 13.37
CA LYS A 114 -15.72 -23.07 14.52
C LYS A 114 -16.85 -23.14 15.55
N GLU A 115 -17.54 -22.02 15.78
CA GLU A 115 -18.68 -21.97 16.70
C GLU A 115 -19.89 -22.71 16.12
N GLN A 116 -20.18 -22.55 14.82
CA GLN A 116 -21.25 -23.30 14.15
C GLN A 116 -21.04 -24.81 14.28
N LEU A 117 -19.83 -25.31 13.97
CA LEU A 117 -19.49 -26.73 14.09
C LEU A 117 -19.71 -27.28 15.51
N ARG A 118 -19.43 -26.46 16.54
CA ARG A 118 -19.66 -26.81 17.94
C ARG A 118 -21.14 -26.92 18.29
N LEU A 119 -21.99 -26.06 17.71
CA LEU A 119 -23.44 -26.06 17.97
C LEU A 119 -24.17 -27.17 17.21
N THR A 120 -23.61 -27.65 16.09
CA THR A 120 -24.19 -28.71 15.25
C THR A 120 -23.69 -30.12 15.56
N GLN A 121 -22.73 -30.28 16.48
CA GLN A 121 -22.27 -31.57 17.02
C GLN A 121 -22.97 -31.91 18.33
#